data_AF-A0A7S2Y148-F1
#
_entry.id   AF-A0A7S2Y148-F1
#
_cell.length_a   1.000
_cell.length_b   1.000
_cell.length_c   1.000
_cell.angle_alpha   90.00
_cell.angle_beta   90.00
_cell.angle_gamma   90.00
#
_symmetry.space_group_name_H-M   'P 1'
#
loop_
_entity.id
_entity.type
_entity.pdbx_description
1 polymer ?
#
loop_
_entity_poly.entity_id
_entity_poly.type
_entity_poly.pdbx_seq_one_letter_code
_entity_poly.pdbx_strand_id
1 'polypeptide(L)'
;KYPWLVGKLFAEPYEEATFRIEAPKEGHSYSWTIMQEQAKHPVGGTRSPVTYVGQSTVTHTFTTPGRYLVTVLEVEDHHPAAARQAASETVVVKYVRRELRTLMEDDRELVLDTMRTLWDVPLEEGRQKYGPAYLDTLELLKIHNAMASDKTCDHLHDGYGSLPHHAAMALAFEQAMRSVHPKVSLPYWDYSMDIEQVYAIQRWKNAEKSGDHEAGGGTLSEAFLSQIMFGGDDLDDANIRGQTFDDFVNTEIFSEKYFGTTVMSPDGAGGQVGDGGWAGLP
;
A
#
# COMPACT_ATOMS: atom_id res chain seq x y z
N LYS A 1 6.70 2.32 17.07
CA LYS A 1 8.11 1.82 17.21
C LYS A 1 8.12 0.35 16.86
N TYR A 2 9.11 -0.12 16.09
CA TYR A 2 9.21 -1.49 15.59
C TYR A 2 10.02 -2.39 16.55
N PRO A 3 9.37 -3.21 17.41
CA PRO A 3 10.07 -3.95 18.46
C PRO A 3 11.07 -4.98 17.93
N TRP A 4 10.92 -5.43 16.69
CA TRP A 4 11.83 -6.38 16.04
C TRP A 4 13.08 -5.75 15.42
N LEU A 5 13.20 -4.42 15.41
CA LEU A 5 14.34 -3.68 14.85
C LEU A 5 15.32 -3.23 15.95
N VAL A 6 15.78 -4.18 16.77
CA VAL A 6 16.77 -3.90 17.82
C VAL A 6 18.09 -3.44 17.19
N GLY A 7 18.60 -2.28 17.63
CA GLY A 7 19.87 -1.72 17.18
C GLY A 7 19.88 -1.20 15.74
N LYS A 8 18.72 -1.00 15.11
CA LYS A 8 18.62 -0.47 13.75
C LYS A 8 17.78 0.80 13.75
N LEU A 9 18.25 1.83 13.05
CA LEU A 9 17.47 3.02 12.78
C LEU A 9 16.57 2.79 11.57
N PHE A 10 15.28 3.03 11.75
CA PHE A 10 14.27 2.82 10.73
C PHE A 10 13.31 4.01 10.72
N ALA A 11 12.94 4.43 9.52
CA ALA A 11 11.91 5.44 9.30
C ALA A 11 11.00 5.00 8.15
N GLU A 12 9.82 5.60 8.08
CA GLU A 12 8.93 5.45 6.95
C GLU A 12 9.02 6.69 6.06
N PRO A 13 8.89 6.53 4.74
CA PRO A 13 8.80 7.69 3.86
C PRO A 13 7.50 8.45 4.14
N TYR A 14 7.54 9.77 4.01
CA TYR A 14 6.45 10.71 4.26
C TYR A 14 5.98 10.78 5.72
N GLU A 15 6.75 10.21 6.65
CA GLU A 15 6.60 10.37 8.10
C GLU A 15 7.72 11.23 8.66
N GLU A 16 7.42 11.98 9.73
CA GLU A 16 8.43 12.73 10.47
C GLU A 16 9.32 11.80 11.28
N ALA A 17 10.63 11.92 11.08
CA ALA A 17 11.65 11.27 11.89
C ALA A 17 12.42 12.31 12.70
N THR A 18 12.50 12.13 14.01
CA THR A 18 13.21 13.02 14.92
C THR A 18 14.55 12.44 15.33
N PHE A 19 15.61 13.20 15.11
CA PHE A 19 16.97 12.90 15.56
C PHE A 19 17.36 13.85 16.68
N ARG A 20 17.99 13.33 17.74
CA ARG A 20 18.34 14.11 18.92
C ARG A 20 19.68 13.68 19.49
N ILE A 21 20.47 14.66 19.95
CA ILE A 21 21.60 14.42 20.85
C ILE A 21 21.05 14.17 22.26
N GLU A 22 21.34 13.01 22.84
CA GLU A 22 20.83 12.63 24.16
C GLU A 22 21.35 13.57 25.28
N ALA A 23 22.64 13.89 25.23
CA ALA A 23 23.32 14.77 26.20
C ALA A 23 24.08 15.90 25.47
N PRO A 24 23.40 16.96 25.03
CA PRO A 24 24.05 18.09 24.37
C PRO A 24 24.94 18.84 25.37
N LYS A 25 26.10 19.31 24.91
CA LYS A 25 27.06 20.07 25.72
C LYS A 25 26.76 21.56 25.66
N GLU A 26 26.93 22.22 26.79
CA GLU A 26 26.88 23.69 26.86
C GLU A 26 28.05 24.31 26.09
N GLY A 27 27.80 25.39 25.36
CA GLY A 27 28.81 26.04 24.50
C GLY A 27 29.16 25.28 23.22
N HIS A 28 28.33 24.30 22.84
CA HIS A 28 28.49 23.54 21.60
C HIS A 28 27.25 23.66 20.71
N SER A 29 27.49 23.78 19.42
CA SER A 29 26.50 23.72 18.35
C SER A 29 26.65 22.43 17.54
N TYR A 30 25.56 21.99 16.91
CA TYR A 30 25.51 20.73 16.17
C TYR A 30 25.07 20.95 14.73
N SER A 31 25.77 20.31 13.79
CA SER A 31 25.46 20.31 12.37
C SER A 31 25.13 18.90 11.91
N TRP A 32 23.91 18.69 11.42
CA TRP A 32 23.42 17.42 10.91
C TRP A 32 23.49 17.40 9.40
N THR A 33 23.91 16.28 8.83
CA THR A 33 23.85 16.02 7.39
C THR A 33 23.13 14.70 7.16
N ILE A 34 22.08 14.74 6.36
CA ILE A 34 21.30 13.57 5.95
C ILE A 34 21.52 13.38 4.46
N MET A 35 22.09 12.23 4.08
CA MET A 35 22.42 11.92 2.69
C MET A 35 21.92 10.52 2.34
N GLN A 36 21.18 10.41 1.23
CA GLN A 36 20.80 9.10 0.70
C GLN A 36 22.03 8.39 0.13
N GLU A 37 22.31 7.17 0.59
CA GLU A 37 23.35 6.31 0.00
C GLU A 37 22.97 6.00 -1.46
N GLN A 38 23.95 5.81 -2.34
CA GLN A 38 23.69 5.45 -3.72
C GLN A 38 22.91 4.12 -3.80
N ALA A 39 21.61 4.18 -4.11
CA ALA A 39 20.85 3.02 -4.54
C ALA A 39 21.50 2.39 -5.79
N LYS A 40 21.56 1.06 -5.85
CA LYS A 40 22.04 0.30 -7.03
C LYS A 40 21.27 0.63 -8.32
N HIS A 41 20.06 1.19 -8.20
CA HIS A 41 19.26 1.72 -9.30
C HIS A 41 18.85 3.17 -8.96
N PRO A 42 19.43 4.19 -9.61
CA PRO A 42 19.04 5.58 -9.37
C PRO A 42 17.68 5.87 -10.04
N VAL A 43 16.61 5.93 -9.24
CA VAL A 43 15.37 6.61 -9.67
C VAL A 43 15.65 8.11 -9.64
N GLY A 44 15.39 8.79 -10.76
CA GLY A 44 15.85 10.14 -11.07
C GLY A 44 15.62 11.19 -9.97
N GLY A 45 16.59 12.07 -9.81
CA GLY A 45 16.59 13.19 -8.87
C GLY A 45 18.00 13.50 -8.38
N THR A 46 18.40 14.76 -8.36
CA THR A 46 19.64 15.21 -7.70
C THR A 46 19.52 14.95 -6.19
N ARG A 47 20.26 13.96 -5.70
CA ARG A 47 20.33 13.61 -4.27
C ARG A 47 21.30 14.56 -3.58
N SER A 48 20.85 15.76 -3.27
CA SER A 48 21.64 16.69 -2.48
C SER A 48 21.54 16.34 -0.99
N PRO A 49 22.64 16.39 -0.24
CA PRO A 49 22.58 16.26 1.20
C PRO A 49 21.71 17.37 1.80
N VAL A 50 20.91 17.02 2.81
CA VAL A 50 20.15 17.99 3.60
C VAL A 50 20.93 18.29 4.86
N THR A 51 21.16 19.58 5.13
CA THR A 51 21.96 20.02 6.28
C THR A 51 21.14 20.89 7.23
N TYR A 52 21.27 20.64 8.53
CA TYR A 52 20.69 21.42 9.61
C TYR A 52 21.81 21.92 10.52
N VAL A 53 21.82 23.19 10.92
CA VAL A 53 22.92 23.79 11.68
C VAL A 53 22.42 24.42 12.97
N GLY A 54 23.19 24.27 14.05
CA GLY A 54 22.96 24.92 15.35
C GLY A 54 21.89 24.26 16.22
N GLN A 55 21.43 23.05 15.89
CA GLN A 55 20.29 22.41 16.56
C GLN A 55 20.70 21.09 17.20
N SER A 56 20.38 20.87 18.47
CA SER A 56 20.60 19.58 19.15
C SER A 56 19.53 18.52 18.83
N THR A 57 18.43 18.94 18.20
CA THR A 57 17.33 18.08 17.74
C THR A 57 16.87 18.56 16.36
N VAL A 58 16.67 17.62 15.43
CA VAL A 58 16.20 17.91 14.07
C VAL A 58 15.07 16.97 13.69
N THR A 59 14.06 17.49 13.00
CA THR A 59 12.98 16.69 12.39
C THR A 59 13.20 16.66 10.88
N HIS A 60 13.08 15.47 10.30
CA HIS A 60 13.25 15.27 8.87
C HIS A 60 12.19 14.31 8.33
N THR A 61 11.59 14.66 7.19
CA THR A 61 10.66 13.79 6.46
C THR A 61 11.37 13.22 5.24
N PHE A 62 11.56 11.91 5.22
CA PHE A 62 12.15 11.21 4.07
C PHE A 62 11.10 11.08 2.97
N THR A 63 11.40 11.50 1.74
CA THR A 63 10.43 11.40 0.62
C THR A 63 10.65 10.18 -0.27
N THR A 64 11.74 9.44 -0.09
CA THR A 64 11.99 8.22 -0.87
C THR A 64 12.48 7.08 0.00
N PRO A 65 12.10 5.82 -0.30
CA PRO A 65 12.71 4.66 0.33
C PRO A 65 14.21 4.60 0.03
N GLY A 66 14.97 3.97 0.91
CA GLY A 66 16.40 3.77 0.71
C GLY A 66 17.18 3.66 2.00
N ARG A 67 18.49 3.81 1.88
CA ARG A 67 19.41 3.92 3.02
C ARG A 67 19.93 5.34 3.07
N TYR A 68 19.95 5.92 4.26
CA TYR A 68 20.38 7.28 4.49
C TYR A 68 21.47 7.29 5.56
N LEU A 69 22.59 7.92 5.25
CA LEU A 69 23.62 8.22 6.23
C LEU A 69 23.24 9.52 6.93
N VAL A 70 23.08 9.47 8.25
CA VAL A 70 22.85 10.62 9.11
C VAL A 70 24.13 10.86 9.90
N THR A 71 24.83 11.94 9.59
CA THR A 71 26.06 12.35 10.25
C THR A 71 25.80 13.59 11.07
N VAL A 72 26.36 13.65 12.27
CA VAL A 72 26.32 14.86 13.10
C VAL A 72 27.73 15.28 13.48
N LEU A 73 28.03 16.55 13.22
CA LEU A 73 29.23 17.24 13.66
C LEU A 73 28.90 18.09 14.88
N GLU A 74 29.73 17.99 15.91
CA GLU A 74 29.72 18.86 17.09
C GLU A 74 30.79 19.93 16.89
N VAL A 75 30.42 21.17 17.12
CA VAL A 75 31.27 22.36 16.97
C VAL A 75 31.27 23.07 18.32
N GLU A 76 32.46 23.31 18.88
CA GLU A 76 32.59 24.16 20.06
C GLU A 76 32.50 25.63 19.63
N ASP A 77 31.62 26.41 20.26
CA ASP A 77 31.25 27.75 19.78
C ASP A 77 32.45 28.72 19.77
N HIS A 78 33.39 28.54 20.69
CA HIS A 78 34.61 29.34 20.79
C HIS A 78 35.75 28.84 19.90
N HIS A 79 35.63 27.64 19.31
CA HIS A 79 36.63 27.01 18.45
C HIS A 79 35.99 26.36 17.22
N PRO A 80 35.37 27.15 16.31
CA PRO A 80 34.59 26.61 15.19
C PRO A 80 35.44 25.79 14.18
N ALA A 81 36.75 26.00 14.16
CA ALA A 81 37.68 25.22 13.35
C ALA A 81 37.91 23.78 13.86
N ALA A 82 37.46 23.46 15.08
CA ALA A 82 37.62 22.15 15.73
C ALA A 82 36.35 21.28 15.64
N ALA A 83 35.61 21.36 14.54
CA ALA A 83 34.45 20.51 14.31
C ALA A 83 34.82 19.02 14.40
N ARG A 84 34.14 18.27 15.26
CA ARG A 84 34.36 16.82 15.45
C ARG A 84 33.10 16.06 15.07
N GLN A 85 33.26 14.91 14.40
CA GLN A 85 32.12 14.03 14.16
C GLN A 85 31.67 13.41 15.49
N ALA A 86 30.45 13.72 15.91
CA ALA A 86 29.87 13.21 17.14
C ALA A 86 29.21 11.84 16.94
N ALA A 87 28.52 11.63 15.81
CA ALA A 87 27.96 10.34 15.43
C ALA A 87 27.76 10.24 13.91
N SER A 88 27.64 9.00 13.41
CA SER A 88 27.25 8.72 12.04
C SER A 88 26.55 7.38 11.97
N GLU A 89 25.27 7.40 11.62
CA GLU A 89 24.40 6.21 11.65
C GLU A 89 23.64 6.04 10.34
N THR A 90 23.32 4.79 9.99
CA THR A 90 22.49 4.51 8.81
C THR A 90 21.03 4.31 9.20
N VAL A 91 20.14 5.12 8.61
CA VAL A 91 18.69 4.98 8.69
C VAL A 91 18.19 4.22 7.47
N VAL A 92 17.42 3.16 7.68
CA VAL A 92 16.71 2.44 6.61
C VAL A 92 15.30 3.00 6.49
N VAL A 93 14.97 3.52 5.31
CA VAL A 93 13.65 4.08 4.99
C VAL A 93 12.90 3.09 4.11
N LYS A 94 11.79 2.55 4.60
CA LYS A 94 10.91 1.64 3.84
C LYS A 94 9.46 1.83 4.25
N TYR A 95 8.56 1.54 3.32
CA TYR A 95 7.15 1.37 3.64
C TYR A 95 6.92 0.10 4.48
N VAL A 96 5.91 0.15 5.35
CA VAL A 96 5.50 -0.98 6.19
C VAL A 96 4.04 -1.32 5.95
N ARG A 97 3.80 -2.51 5.41
CA ARG A 97 2.45 -3.08 5.36
C ARG A 97 2.03 -3.51 6.76
N ARG A 98 0.84 -3.10 7.19
CA ARG A 98 0.30 -3.34 8.53
C ARG A 98 -0.97 -4.15 8.46
N GLU A 99 -1.26 -4.83 9.56
CA GLU A 99 -2.53 -5.54 9.73
C GLU A 99 -3.67 -4.52 9.80
N LEU A 100 -4.75 -4.79 9.08
CA LEU A 100 -5.88 -3.90 8.87
C LEU A 100 -6.45 -3.31 10.17
N ARG A 101 -6.58 -4.13 11.22
CA ARG A 101 -7.15 -3.76 12.53
C ARG A 101 -6.20 -2.89 13.36
N THR A 102 -4.92 -2.83 12.99
CA THR A 102 -3.90 -2.03 13.67
C THR A 102 -3.70 -0.65 13.04
N LEU A 103 -4.40 -0.35 11.95
CA LEU A 103 -4.37 0.97 11.33
C LEU A 103 -5.07 2.00 12.24
N MET A 104 -4.46 3.18 12.33
CA MET A 104 -5.11 4.35 12.90
C MET A 104 -6.25 4.81 11.98
N GLU A 105 -7.23 5.53 12.52
CA GLU A 105 -8.38 6.04 11.76
C GLU A 105 -7.95 6.86 10.54
N ASP A 106 -7.07 7.85 10.73
CA ASP A 106 -6.52 8.68 9.64
C ASP A 106 -5.81 7.85 8.55
N ASP A 107 -5.03 6.84 8.95
CA ASP A 107 -4.32 5.97 8.01
C ASP A 107 -5.31 5.10 7.20
N ARG A 108 -6.40 4.68 7.85
CA ARG A 108 -7.45 3.88 7.22
C ARG A 108 -8.24 4.71 6.20
N GLU A 109 -8.67 5.91 6.59
CA GLU A 109 -9.33 6.85 5.67
C GLU A 109 -8.42 7.16 4.47
N LEU A 110 -7.14 7.43 4.72
CA LEU A 110 -6.19 7.74 3.67
C LEU A 110 -6.06 6.59 2.65
N VAL A 111 -5.98 5.35 3.13
CA VAL A 111 -5.91 4.17 2.26
C VAL A 111 -7.19 4.00 1.45
N LEU A 112 -8.37 4.13 2.09
CA LEU A 112 -9.66 3.97 1.43
C LEU A 112 -9.94 5.07 0.40
N ASP A 113 -9.67 6.34 0.73
CA ASP A 113 -9.80 7.47 -0.20
C ASP A 113 -8.86 7.29 -1.41
N THR A 114 -7.66 6.74 -1.17
CA THR A 114 -6.72 6.43 -2.25
C THR A 114 -7.24 5.30 -3.14
N MET A 115 -7.75 4.21 -2.57
CA MET A 115 -8.34 3.10 -3.32
C MET A 115 -9.57 3.55 -4.12
N ARG A 116 -10.43 4.39 -3.53
CA ARG A 116 -11.57 5.01 -4.22
C ARG A 116 -11.13 5.84 -5.42
N THR A 117 -10.02 6.57 -5.32
CA THR A 117 -9.47 7.31 -6.47
C THR A 117 -9.12 6.38 -7.63
N LEU A 118 -8.51 5.21 -7.34
CA LEU A 118 -8.20 4.19 -8.37
C LEU A 118 -9.46 3.62 -9.02
N TRP A 119 -10.58 3.63 -8.31
CA TRP A 119 -11.88 3.21 -8.82
C TRP A 119 -12.54 4.28 -9.70
N ASP A 120 -12.57 5.52 -9.22
CA ASP A 120 -13.36 6.61 -9.79
C ASP A 120 -12.67 7.28 -10.99
N VAL A 121 -11.33 7.30 -11.02
CA VAL A 121 -10.56 8.02 -12.05
C VAL A 121 -10.07 7.05 -13.14
N PRO A 122 -10.56 7.17 -14.40
CA PRO A 122 -10.15 6.29 -15.49
C PRO A 122 -8.66 6.38 -15.82
N LEU A 123 -8.08 5.30 -16.35
CA LEU A 123 -6.65 5.12 -16.60
C LEU A 123 -5.98 6.32 -17.30
N GLU A 124 -6.57 6.81 -18.38
CA GLU A 124 -5.98 7.90 -19.17
C GLU A 124 -5.94 9.21 -18.37
N GLU A 125 -7.05 9.57 -17.72
CA GLU A 125 -7.11 10.75 -16.84
C GLU A 125 -6.16 10.60 -15.65
N GLY A 126 -6.14 9.43 -15.02
CA GLY A 126 -5.29 9.17 -13.87
C GLY A 126 -3.81 9.18 -14.22
N ARG A 127 -3.41 8.70 -15.40
CA ARG A 127 -2.00 8.82 -15.87
C ARG A 127 -1.60 10.26 -16.14
N GLN A 128 -2.51 11.07 -16.66
CA GLN A 128 -2.27 12.50 -16.84
C GLN A 128 -2.12 13.23 -15.49
N LYS A 129 -2.91 12.85 -14.48
CA LYS A 129 -2.95 13.50 -13.17
C LYS A 129 -1.89 13.01 -12.17
N TYR A 130 -1.69 11.71 -12.10
CA TYR A 130 -0.88 11.01 -11.09
C TYR A 130 0.42 10.41 -11.66
N GLY A 131 0.59 10.46 -12.99
CA GLY A 131 1.79 10.03 -13.68
C GLY A 131 1.72 8.59 -14.21
N PRO A 132 2.78 8.12 -14.89
CA PRO A 132 2.75 6.90 -15.69
C PRO A 132 2.59 5.60 -14.88
N ALA A 133 2.88 5.64 -13.57
CA ALA A 133 2.72 4.50 -12.68
C ALA A 133 1.26 4.28 -12.22
N TYR A 134 0.34 5.19 -12.58
CA TYR A 134 -1.07 5.06 -12.26
C TYR A 134 -1.73 3.92 -13.06
N LEU A 135 -2.50 3.09 -12.35
CA LEU A 135 -3.41 2.09 -12.89
C LEU A 135 -4.76 2.27 -12.20
N ASP A 136 -5.84 2.31 -12.97
CA ASP A 136 -7.20 2.21 -12.40
C ASP A 136 -7.54 0.75 -12.09
N THR A 137 -8.63 0.53 -11.36
CA THR A 137 -9.07 -0.81 -10.98
C THR A 137 -9.43 -1.67 -12.20
N LEU A 138 -9.97 -1.06 -13.26
CA LEU A 138 -10.36 -1.77 -14.48
C LEU A 138 -9.13 -2.34 -15.21
N GLU A 139 -8.03 -1.62 -15.26
CA GLU A 139 -6.79 -2.09 -15.87
C GLU A 139 -6.20 -3.27 -15.10
N LEU A 140 -6.21 -3.21 -13.77
CA LEU A 140 -5.79 -4.34 -12.92
C LEU A 140 -6.68 -5.58 -13.12
N LEU A 141 -8.00 -5.38 -13.27
CA LEU A 141 -8.96 -6.44 -13.55
C LEU A 141 -8.73 -7.07 -14.94
N LYS A 142 -8.43 -6.26 -15.96
CA LYS A 142 -8.08 -6.77 -17.30
C LYS A 142 -6.83 -7.65 -17.25
N ILE A 143 -5.79 -7.21 -16.54
CA ILE A 143 -4.56 -7.98 -16.35
C ILE A 143 -4.88 -9.31 -15.66
N HIS A 144 -5.64 -9.27 -14.56
CA HIS A 144 -6.06 -10.47 -13.84
C HIS A 144 -6.81 -11.44 -14.76
N ASN A 145 -7.86 -10.97 -15.44
CA ASN A 145 -8.69 -11.81 -16.28
C ASN A 145 -7.93 -12.38 -17.47
N ALA A 146 -7.04 -11.60 -18.10
CA ALA A 146 -6.20 -12.09 -19.20
C ALA A 146 -5.26 -13.21 -18.76
N MET A 147 -4.65 -13.11 -17.57
CA MET A 147 -3.73 -14.13 -17.06
C MET A 147 -4.43 -15.35 -16.47
N ALA A 148 -5.64 -15.18 -15.92
CA ALA A 148 -6.44 -16.28 -15.36
C ALA A 148 -7.21 -17.05 -16.43
N SER A 149 -7.62 -16.39 -17.52
CA SER A 149 -8.49 -16.97 -18.56
C SER A 149 -7.73 -17.44 -19.79
N ASP A 150 -6.40 -17.55 -19.72
CA ASP A 150 -5.61 -18.06 -20.84
C ASP A 150 -5.99 -19.53 -21.11
N LYS A 151 -6.29 -19.84 -22.37
CA LYS A 151 -6.82 -21.15 -22.78
C LYS A 151 -5.82 -22.29 -22.60
N THR A 152 -4.54 -21.96 -22.48
CA THR A 152 -3.45 -22.92 -22.39
C THR A 152 -3.04 -23.18 -20.95
N CYS A 153 -3.06 -22.16 -20.07
CA CYS A 153 -2.71 -22.27 -18.65
C CYS A 153 -3.36 -21.14 -17.84
N ASP A 154 -4.00 -21.43 -16.70
CA ASP A 154 -4.27 -20.39 -15.70
C ASP A 154 -2.93 -20.00 -15.03
N HIS A 155 -2.46 -18.78 -15.30
CA HIS A 155 -1.19 -18.29 -14.78
C HIS A 155 -1.28 -17.75 -13.35
N LEU A 156 -2.49 -17.49 -12.85
CA LEU A 156 -2.73 -16.80 -11.58
C LEU A 156 -3.18 -17.73 -10.47
N HIS A 157 -4.03 -18.70 -10.75
CA HIS A 157 -4.61 -19.55 -9.72
C HIS A 157 -3.97 -20.93 -9.66
N ASP A 158 -3.45 -21.41 -10.79
CA ASP A 158 -2.85 -22.75 -10.87
C ASP A 158 -1.33 -22.74 -11.04
N GLY A 159 -0.70 -23.78 -10.47
CA GLY A 159 0.72 -24.06 -10.63
C GLY A 159 1.67 -23.14 -9.86
N TYR A 160 2.96 -23.24 -10.19
CA TYR A 160 4.04 -22.56 -9.45
C TYR A 160 4.06 -21.03 -9.64
N GLY A 161 3.33 -20.51 -10.62
CA GLY A 161 3.25 -19.08 -10.91
C GLY A 161 2.28 -18.31 -10.01
N SER A 162 1.33 -18.99 -9.36
CA SER A 162 0.23 -18.32 -8.65
C SER A 162 0.70 -17.28 -7.62
N LEU A 163 1.58 -17.70 -6.70
CA LEU A 163 2.09 -16.84 -5.64
C LEU A 163 2.94 -15.65 -6.16
N PRO A 164 3.95 -15.85 -7.04
CA PRO A 164 4.72 -14.73 -7.56
C PRO A 164 3.87 -13.75 -8.40
N HIS A 165 2.87 -14.23 -9.16
CA HIS A 165 1.98 -13.33 -9.91
C HIS A 165 1.07 -12.50 -8.99
N HIS A 166 0.47 -13.08 -7.96
CA HIS A 166 -0.32 -12.32 -6.98
C HIS A 166 0.54 -11.32 -6.19
N ALA A 167 1.79 -11.69 -5.85
CA ALA A 167 2.72 -10.75 -5.23
C ALA A 167 3.06 -9.57 -6.15
N ALA A 168 3.27 -9.83 -7.45
CA ALA A 168 3.50 -8.79 -8.46
C ALA A 168 2.29 -7.88 -8.63
N MET A 169 1.08 -8.44 -8.70
CA MET A 169 -0.17 -7.68 -8.76
C MET A 169 -0.36 -6.79 -7.53
N ALA A 170 -0.11 -7.32 -6.32
CA ALA A 170 -0.19 -6.54 -5.09
C ALA A 170 0.81 -5.38 -5.07
N LEU A 171 2.01 -5.57 -5.64
CA LEU A 171 2.99 -4.50 -5.81
C LEU A 171 2.55 -3.47 -6.85
N ALA A 172 1.96 -3.89 -7.97
CA ALA A 172 1.44 -2.99 -8.99
C ALA A 172 0.29 -2.13 -8.46
N PHE A 173 -0.65 -2.75 -7.71
CA PHE A 173 -1.71 -2.03 -7.03
C PHE A 173 -1.17 -1.03 -6.00
N GLU A 174 -0.21 -1.44 -5.18
CA GLU A 174 0.42 -0.53 -4.20
C GLU A 174 1.19 0.62 -4.87
N GLN A 175 1.83 0.38 -6.04
CA GLN A 175 2.45 1.44 -6.84
C GLN A 175 1.42 2.41 -7.41
N ALA A 176 0.30 1.91 -7.91
CA ALA A 176 -0.81 2.74 -8.38
C ALA A 176 -1.38 3.60 -7.25
N MET A 177 -1.62 3.03 -6.06
CA MET A 177 -2.02 3.81 -4.88
C MET A 177 -1.00 4.90 -4.53
N ARG A 178 0.30 4.59 -4.59
CA ARG A 178 1.36 5.57 -4.31
C ARG A 178 1.50 6.67 -5.35
N SER A 179 1.04 6.45 -6.58
CA SER A 179 0.96 7.52 -7.59
C SER A 179 -0.09 8.57 -7.21
N VAL A 180 -1.16 8.16 -6.52
CA VAL A 180 -2.19 9.05 -5.99
C VAL A 180 -1.75 9.70 -4.68
N HIS A 181 -1.29 8.90 -3.72
CA HIS A 181 -0.84 9.40 -2.44
C HIS A 181 0.43 8.69 -1.96
N PRO A 182 1.59 9.36 -1.92
CA PRO A 182 2.87 8.66 -1.82
C PRO A 182 3.17 8.07 -0.43
N LYS A 183 2.47 8.50 0.63
CA LYS A 183 2.59 7.94 1.99
C LYS A 183 2.02 6.51 2.11
N VAL A 184 1.10 6.11 1.23
CA VAL A 184 0.30 4.89 1.44
C VAL A 184 1.12 3.61 1.28
N SER A 185 0.70 2.60 2.05
CA SER A 185 1.17 1.22 1.94
C SER A 185 -0.04 0.29 1.98
N LEU A 186 0.00 -0.78 1.20
CA LEU A 186 -1.08 -1.76 1.15
C LEU A 186 -1.19 -2.48 2.51
N PRO A 187 -2.31 -2.39 3.23
CA PRO A 187 -2.49 -3.18 4.43
C PRO A 187 -2.72 -4.64 4.08
N TYR A 188 -2.61 -5.53 5.08
CA TYR A 188 -2.98 -6.93 4.94
C TYR A 188 -4.04 -7.29 5.96
N TRP A 189 -4.85 -8.29 5.61
CA TRP A 189 -5.83 -8.87 6.51
C TRP A 189 -5.37 -10.28 6.93
N ASP A 190 -5.12 -10.47 8.23
CA ASP A 190 -4.81 -11.79 8.77
C ASP A 190 -6.10 -12.55 9.11
N TYR A 191 -6.64 -13.25 8.12
CA TYR A 191 -7.89 -14.01 8.27
C TYR A 191 -7.80 -15.15 9.30
N SER A 192 -6.60 -15.56 9.74
CA SER A 192 -6.46 -16.64 10.73
C SER A 192 -7.02 -16.24 12.11
N MET A 193 -7.04 -14.94 12.41
CA MET A 193 -7.62 -14.39 13.63
C MET A 193 -9.15 -14.50 13.64
N ASP A 194 -9.75 -14.56 12.46
CA ASP A 194 -11.22 -14.51 12.29
C ASP A 194 -11.77 -15.88 11.90
N ILE A 195 -10.90 -16.85 11.65
CA ILE A 195 -11.30 -18.13 11.08
C ILE A 195 -12.31 -18.87 11.95
N GLU A 196 -12.23 -18.76 13.28
CA GLU A 196 -13.20 -19.33 14.22
C GLU A 196 -14.57 -18.65 14.13
N GLN A 197 -14.61 -17.33 13.92
CA GLN A 197 -15.86 -16.58 13.75
C GLN A 197 -16.47 -16.85 12.37
N VAL A 198 -15.64 -16.89 11.31
CA VAL A 198 -16.04 -17.29 9.97
C VAL A 198 -16.60 -18.72 9.98
N TYR A 199 -15.96 -19.66 10.67
CA TYR A 199 -16.46 -21.04 10.81
C TYR A 199 -17.75 -21.12 11.65
N ALA A 200 -17.89 -20.32 12.71
CA ALA A 200 -19.12 -20.27 13.50
C ALA A 200 -20.31 -19.78 12.67
N ILE A 201 -20.11 -18.75 11.84
CA ILE A 201 -21.13 -18.22 10.93
C ILE A 201 -21.42 -19.20 9.79
N GLN A 202 -20.40 -19.85 9.22
CA GLN A 202 -20.60 -20.93 8.23
C GLN A 202 -21.40 -22.09 8.81
N ARG A 203 -21.10 -22.53 10.04
CA ARG A 203 -21.85 -23.60 10.72
C ARG A 203 -23.29 -23.19 10.99
N TRP A 204 -23.53 -21.95 11.39
CA TRP A 204 -24.89 -21.43 11.59
C TRP A 204 -25.68 -21.42 10.27
N LYS A 205 -25.13 -20.87 9.18
CA LYS A 205 -25.77 -20.87 7.85
C LYS A 205 -25.97 -22.28 7.28
N ASN A 206 -25.02 -23.20 7.53
CA ASN A 206 -25.13 -24.60 7.09
C ASN A 206 -26.14 -25.40 7.93
N ALA A 207 -26.34 -25.05 9.21
CA ALA A 207 -27.39 -25.62 10.05
C ALA A 207 -28.78 -25.12 9.63
N GLU A 208 -28.86 -23.88 9.11
CA GLU A 208 -30.09 -23.30 8.57
C GLU A 208 -30.42 -23.84 7.16
N LYS A 209 -29.40 -24.12 6.34
CA LYS A 209 -29.51 -24.68 4.97
C LYS A 209 -29.23 -26.19 4.91
N SER A 210 -30.02 -26.99 5.62
CA SER A 210 -30.09 -28.45 5.37
C SER A 210 -30.88 -28.82 4.09
N GLY A 211 -30.85 -27.94 3.08
CA GLY A 211 -31.34 -28.17 1.73
C GLY A 211 -30.59 -27.21 0.80
N ASP A 212 -29.90 -27.78 -0.20
CA ASP A 212 -29.20 -27.13 -1.30
C ASP A 212 -27.74 -26.71 -1.03
N HIS A 213 -26.84 -27.59 -1.48
CA HIS A 213 -25.41 -27.39 -1.58
C HIS A 213 -25.10 -26.36 -2.68
N GLU A 214 -24.62 -25.18 -2.28
CA GLU A 214 -23.54 -24.42 -2.92
C GLU A 214 -23.32 -23.13 -2.11
N ALA A 215 -22.42 -23.18 -1.13
CA ALA A 215 -21.95 -21.98 -0.45
C ALA A 215 -20.66 -21.53 -1.13
N GLY A 216 -20.77 -20.61 -2.10
CA GLY A 216 -19.62 -19.87 -2.63
C GLY A 216 -18.98 -19.05 -1.51
N GLY A 217 -17.67 -19.20 -1.32
CA GLY A 217 -16.90 -18.59 -0.23
C GLY A 217 -16.78 -17.05 -0.23
N GLY A 218 -17.44 -16.34 -1.14
CA GLY A 218 -17.32 -14.88 -1.29
C GLY A 218 -18.05 -14.05 -0.22
N THR A 219 -19.29 -14.43 0.12
CA THR A 219 -20.22 -13.60 0.91
C THR A 219 -19.86 -13.39 2.39
N LEU A 220 -18.89 -14.14 2.93
CA LEU A 220 -18.50 -14.06 4.35
C LEU A 220 -17.27 -13.17 4.57
N SER A 221 -16.46 -12.98 3.53
CA SER A 221 -15.32 -12.07 3.59
C SER A 221 -15.78 -10.61 3.62
N GLU A 222 -16.87 -10.29 2.92
CA GLU A 222 -17.36 -8.92 2.72
C GLU A 222 -17.92 -8.27 3.99
N ALA A 223 -18.84 -8.92 4.70
CA ALA A 223 -19.40 -8.39 5.95
C ALA A 223 -18.34 -8.20 7.04
N PHE A 224 -17.35 -9.10 7.07
CA PHE A 224 -16.28 -9.06 8.06
C PHE A 224 -15.20 -8.02 7.72
N LEU A 225 -14.78 -7.96 6.46
CA LEU A 225 -13.95 -6.87 5.94
C LEU A 225 -14.65 -5.52 6.19
N SER A 226 -15.96 -5.47 6.00
CA SER A 226 -16.73 -4.27 6.24
C SER A 226 -16.68 -3.85 7.72
N GLN A 227 -16.90 -4.77 8.65
CA GLN A 227 -16.78 -4.50 10.09
C GLN A 227 -15.37 -4.02 10.46
N ILE A 228 -14.32 -4.66 9.93
CA ILE A 228 -12.94 -4.24 10.21
C ILE A 228 -12.65 -2.84 9.63
N MET A 229 -13.08 -2.59 8.39
CA MET A 229 -12.75 -1.36 7.66
C MET A 229 -13.62 -0.18 8.06
N PHE A 230 -14.90 -0.40 8.31
CA PHE A 230 -15.91 0.64 8.44
C PHE A 230 -16.57 0.66 9.83
N GLY A 231 -16.19 -0.26 10.73
CA GLY A 231 -16.49 -0.16 12.18
C GLY A 231 -17.93 -0.45 12.60
N GLY A 232 -18.77 -1.00 11.72
CA GLY A 232 -20.15 -1.38 12.03
C GLY A 232 -20.35 -2.89 12.18
N ASP A 233 -21.24 -3.29 13.10
CA ASP A 233 -21.67 -4.69 13.29
C ASP A 233 -22.66 -5.16 12.20
N ASP A 234 -23.08 -4.24 11.32
CA ASP A 234 -23.96 -4.44 10.17
C ASP A 234 -23.46 -3.61 8.98
N LEU A 235 -23.72 -4.07 7.74
CA LEU A 235 -23.32 -3.35 6.51
C LEU A 235 -23.94 -1.95 6.43
N ASP A 236 -25.08 -1.76 7.09
CA ASP A 236 -25.83 -0.50 7.17
C ASP A 236 -25.25 0.50 8.19
N ASP A 237 -24.47 0.04 9.17
CA ASP A 237 -23.92 0.87 10.26
C ASP A 237 -22.44 1.25 10.04
N ALA A 238 -21.80 0.63 9.06
CA ALA A 238 -20.43 0.83 8.63
C ALA A 238 -20.27 2.16 7.87
N ASN A 239 -20.07 3.26 8.61
CA ASN A 239 -20.20 4.62 8.07
C ASN A 239 -18.84 5.35 7.95
N ILE A 240 -18.39 5.59 6.71
CA ILE A 240 -17.37 6.61 6.42
C ILE A 240 -18.06 7.79 5.73
N ARG A 241 -18.03 8.97 6.36
CA ARG A 241 -18.55 10.24 5.81
C ARG A 241 -20.03 10.24 5.37
N GLY A 242 -20.88 9.40 5.97
CA GLY A 242 -22.30 9.28 5.63
C GLY A 242 -22.61 8.26 4.53
N GLN A 243 -21.67 7.36 4.18
CA GLN A 243 -21.85 6.31 3.18
C GLN A 243 -21.59 4.93 3.79
N THR A 244 -22.50 3.98 3.52
CA THR A 244 -22.37 2.57 3.93
C THR A 244 -21.41 1.81 3.01
N PHE A 245 -20.96 0.61 3.41
CA PHE A 245 -20.25 -0.30 2.49
C PHE A 245 -21.11 -0.64 1.26
N ASP A 246 -22.42 -0.79 1.46
CA ASP A 246 -23.37 -1.00 0.37
C ASP A 246 -23.51 0.23 -0.52
N ASP A 247 -23.37 1.45 -0.01
CA ASP A 247 -23.27 2.64 -0.87
C ASP A 247 -21.99 2.61 -1.71
N PHE A 248 -20.86 2.22 -1.10
CA PHE A 248 -19.57 2.09 -1.80
C PHE A 248 -19.63 1.01 -2.90
N VAL A 249 -20.24 -0.15 -2.63
CA VAL A 249 -20.33 -1.29 -3.56
C VAL A 249 -21.47 -1.13 -4.58
N ASN A 250 -22.67 -0.76 -4.16
CA ASN A 250 -23.86 -0.87 -5.01
C ASN A 250 -24.15 0.38 -5.84
N THR A 251 -23.60 1.56 -5.51
CA THR A 251 -23.81 2.75 -6.33
C THR A 251 -22.88 2.82 -7.55
N GLU A 252 -21.68 2.25 -7.46
CA GLU A 252 -20.70 2.33 -8.55
C GLU A 252 -19.93 1.04 -8.88
N ILE A 253 -19.73 0.10 -7.93
CA ILE A 253 -18.84 -1.06 -8.15
C ILE A 253 -19.44 -2.07 -9.13
N PHE A 254 -20.74 -2.37 -9.06
CA PHE A 254 -21.41 -3.35 -9.96
C PHE A 254 -22.45 -2.73 -10.91
N SER A 255 -22.45 -1.41 -11.09
CA SER A 255 -23.41 -0.77 -11.99
C SER A 255 -23.21 -1.21 -13.46
N GLU A 256 -24.31 -1.23 -14.23
CA GLU A 256 -24.31 -1.59 -15.66
C GLU A 256 -23.31 -0.75 -16.49
N LYS A 257 -22.92 0.42 -15.98
CA LYS A 257 -21.95 1.35 -16.56
C LYS A 257 -20.55 0.74 -16.73
N TYR A 258 -20.12 -0.16 -15.84
CA TYR A 258 -18.76 -0.73 -15.87
C TYR A 258 -18.71 -2.19 -16.30
N PHE A 259 -19.76 -2.98 -16.02
CA PHE A 259 -19.77 -4.41 -16.37
C PHE A 259 -20.39 -4.71 -17.73
N GLY A 260 -21.20 -3.81 -18.30
CA GLY A 260 -21.93 -4.06 -19.54
C GLY A 260 -22.91 -5.22 -19.40
N THR A 261 -24.14 -5.06 -19.86
CA THR A 261 -25.06 -6.19 -19.99
C THR A 261 -24.60 -7.09 -21.14
N THR A 262 -23.62 -7.97 -20.89
CA THR A 262 -23.46 -9.16 -21.72
C THR A 262 -24.52 -10.14 -21.30
N VAL A 263 -25.73 -9.93 -21.79
CA VAL A 263 -26.68 -11.03 -21.94
C VAL A 263 -25.99 -12.00 -22.89
N MET A 264 -25.48 -13.12 -22.36
CA MET A 264 -25.08 -14.24 -23.19
C MET A 264 -26.30 -14.66 -24.00
N SER A 265 -26.34 -14.25 -25.27
CA SER A 265 -27.20 -14.91 -26.25
C SER A 265 -26.65 -16.33 -26.45
N PRO A 266 -27.48 -17.38 -26.51
CA PRO A 266 -27.03 -18.77 -26.59
C PRO A 266 -26.21 -19.14 -27.84
N ASP A 267 -26.04 -18.21 -28.78
CA ASP A 267 -25.53 -18.52 -30.12
C ASP A 267 -24.08 -18.04 -30.27
N GLY A 268 -23.16 -18.97 -30.08
CA GLY A 268 -21.72 -18.75 -30.21
C GLY A 268 -21.28 -18.39 -31.63
N ALA A 269 -20.41 -17.39 -31.73
CA ALA A 269 -19.45 -17.25 -32.83
C ALA A 269 -18.26 -16.42 -32.33
N GLY A 270 -17.09 -17.06 -32.26
CA GLY A 270 -15.86 -16.48 -31.73
C GLY A 270 -15.18 -15.49 -32.67
N GLY A 271 -14.56 -14.47 -32.07
CA GLY A 271 -13.53 -13.65 -32.71
C GLY A 271 -12.20 -13.82 -31.97
N GLN A 272 -11.15 -14.21 -32.68
CA GLN A 272 -9.78 -14.29 -32.17
C GLN A 272 -9.21 -12.88 -31.93
N VAL A 273 -8.62 -12.65 -30.75
CA VAL A 273 -7.72 -11.52 -30.50
C VAL A 273 -6.30 -12.09 -30.41
N GLY A 274 -5.39 -11.53 -31.20
CA GLY A 274 -4.07 -12.09 -31.48
C GLY A 274 -3.05 -11.94 -30.35
N ASP A 275 -2.09 -12.86 -30.37
CA ASP A 275 -0.95 -12.95 -29.45
C ASP A 275 -0.02 -11.73 -29.59
N GLY A 276 -0.07 -10.84 -28.60
CA GLY A 276 0.94 -9.81 -28.38
C GLY A 276 1.83 -10.21 -27.19
N GLY A 277 3.00 -10.78 -27.48
CA GLY A 277 3.98 -11.13 -26.45
C GLY A 277 4.53 -9.90 -25.73
N TRP A 278 4.48 -9.91 -24.40
CA TRP A 278 5.04 -8.85 -23.56
C TRP A 278 6.46 -9.21 -23.14
N ALA A 279 7.43 -8.66 -23.87
CA ALA A 279 8.81 -8.57 -23.42
C ALA A 279 8.96 -7.31 -22.53
N GLY A 280 9.37 -7.53 -21.27
CA GLY A 280 10.08 -6.55 -20.44
C GLY A 280 9.28 -5.34 -19.94
N LEU A 281 8.87 -5.40 -18.67
CA LEU A 281 8.73 -4.19 -17.86
C LEU A 281 10.10 -3.87 -17.22
N PRO A 282 10.51 -2.59 -17.17
CA PRO A 282 11.80 -2.13 -16.65
C PRO A 282 11.99 -2.36 -15.14
#